data_AF-A0A251NHW7-F1
#
_entry.id   AF-A0A251NHW7-F1
#
_cell.length_a   1.000
_cell.length_b   1.000
_cell.length_c   1.000
_cell.angle_alpha   90.00
_cell.angle_beta   90.00
_cell.angle_gamma   90.00
#
_symmetry.space_group_name_H-M   'P 1'
#
loop_
_entity.id
_entity.type
_entity.pdbx_description
1 polymer ?
#
loop_
_entity_poly.entity_id
_entity_poly.type
_entity_poly.pdbx_seq_one_letter_code
_entity_poly.pdbx_strand_id
1 'polypeptide(L)'
;MKLFDAHCHLQDPRIFDKAPQLIAAAVDSGVVRFAVNGVSEIGLDKGSQGKKVDFTDQVNVFRQQLEIAKELKRPASIHCVRAFGDLLQIMKSLGPFPAGVILHSYLGSAEMVPEFANLGAYFSFSGFLMSMKVHKAKRMLKMVPSERILLETDAPDALPKSELDSAHLVEGASLPEELQSIEISSAPFAGARDVSTFPKEALNHPENIHKVL
;
A
#
# COMPACT_ATOMS: atom_id res chain seq x y z
N MET A 1 -14.11 -0.43 11.88
CA MET A 1 -13.14 0.63 11.52
C MET A 1 -13.48 1.11 10.11
N LYS A 2 -13.40 2.41 9.80
CA LYS A 2 -13.63 2.91 8.43
C LYS A 2 -12.32 2.86 7.65
N LEU A 3 -12.25 2.07 6.58
CA LEU A 3 -11.03 1.93 5.77
C LEU A 3 -11.05 2.88 4.57
N PHE A 4 -9.89 3.43 4.23
CA PHE A 4 -9.70 4.31 3.09
C PHE A 4 -8.57 3.72 2.25
N ASP A 5 -8.84 3.40 0.99
CA ASP A 5 -7.78 3.01 0.07
C ASP A 5 -7.03 4.27 -0.37
N ALA A 6 -5.77 4.38 0.07
CA ALA A 6 -4.93 5.53 -0.19
C ALA A 6 -4.35 5.55 -1.62
N HIS A 7 -4.34 4.40 -2.30
CA HIS A 7 -3.77 4.28 -3.64
C HIS A 7 -4.28 3.04 -4.40
N CYS A 8 -4.99 3.30 -5.49
CA CYS A 8 -5.46 2.28 -6.40
C CYS A 8 -5.41 2.77 -7.85
N HIS A 9 -5.17 1.87 -8.79
CA HIS A 9 -5.14 2.19 -10.21
C HIS A 9 -6.41 1.72 -10.93
N LEU A 10 -7.59 2.08 -10.42
CA LEU A 10 -8.88 1.65 -11.03
C LEU A 10 -9.06 2.12 -12.49
N GLN A 11 -8.31 3.14 -12.91
CA GLN A 11 -8.23 3.63 -14.29
C GLN A 11 -7.28 2.82 -15.19
N ASP A 12 -6.54 1.85 -14.66
CA ASP A 12 -5.58 1.05 -15.43
C ASP A 12 -6.33 0.21 -16.48
N PRO A 13 -5.92 0.25 -17.78
CA PRO A 13 -6.57 -0.50 -18.85
C PRO A 13 -6.69 -2.01 -18.59
N ARG A 14 -5.80 -2.59 -17.78
CA ARG A 14 -5.80 -4.02 -17.42
C ARG A 14 -7.03 -4.39 -16.57
N ILE A 15 -7.59 -3.45 -15.81
CA ILE A 15 -8.68 -3.71 -14.87
C ILE A 15 -9.88 -2.76 -15.03
N PHE A 16 -9.85 -1.86 -16.01
CA PHE A 16 -10.90 -0.86 -16.24
C PHE A 16 -12.30 -1.46 -16.31
N ASP A 17 -12.49 -2.52 -17.09
CA ASP A 17 -13.79 -3.19 -17.25
C ASP A 17 -14.26 -3.93 -15.98
N LYS A 18 -13.36 -4.10 -15.01
CA LYS A 18 -13.57 -4.79 -13.75
C LYS A 18 -13.65 -3.85 -12.55
N ALA A 19 -13.45 -2.55 -12.78
CA ALA A 19 -13.47 -1.53 -11.73
C ALA A 19 -14.78 -1.53 -10.94
N PRO A 20 -15.99 -1.66 -11.54
CA PRO A 20 -17.23 -1.71 -10.75
C PRO A 20 -17.28 -2.86 -9.75
N GLN A 21 -16.78 -4.04 -10.14
CA GLN A 21 -16.74 -5.23 -9.30
C GLN A 21 -15.70 -5.08 -8.19
N LEU A 22 -14.52 -4.53 -8.51
CA LEU A 22 -13.47 -4.24 -7.54
C LEU A 22 -13.91 -3.20 -6.50
N ILE A 23 -14.68 -2.19 -6.91
CA ILE A 23 -15.27 -1.19 -6.02
C ILE A 23 -16.32 -1.82 -5.10
N ALA A 24 -17.22 -2.63 -5.64
CA ALA A 24 -18.25 -3.31 -4.84
C ALA A 24 -17.60 -4.22 -3.77
N ALA A 25 -16.65 -5.05 -4.20
CA ALA A 25 -15.77 -5.83 -3.34
C ALA A 25 -15.14 -5.00 -2.22
N ALA A 26 -14.60 -3.82 -2.55
CA ALA A 26 -14.00 -2.91 -1.58
C ALA A 26 -14.98 -2.47 -0.50
N VAL A 27 -16.17 -2.06 -0.93
CA VAL A 27 -17.22 -1.55 -0.05
C VAL A 27 -17.71 -2.66 0.87
N ASP A 28 -17.91 -3.87 0.35
CA ASP A 28 -18.27 -5.05 1.13
C ASP A 28 -17.18 -5.40 2.16
N SER A 29 -15.91 -5.10 1.85
CA SER A 29 -14.77 -5.24 2.76
C SER A 29 -14.64 -4.13 3.80
N GLY A 30 -15.53 -3.12 3.79
CA GLY A 30 -15.48 -1.98 4.70
C GLY A 30 -14.62 -0.79 4.24
N VAL A 31 -14.16 -0.76 2.98
CA VAL A 31 -13.56 0.44 2.37
C VAL A 31 -14.66 1.45 2.11
N VAL A 32 -14.60 2.59 2.80
CA VAL A 32 -15.65 3.61 2.70
C VAL A 32 -15.36 4.68 1.65
N ARG A 33 -14.09 4.87 1.27
CA ARG A 33 -13.65 5.83 0.23
C ARG A 33 -12.33 5.42 -0.40
N PHE A 34 -12.13 5.83 -1.65
CA PHE A 34 -10.85 5.79 -2.38
C PHE A 34 -10.27 7.20 -2.49
N ALA A 35 -8.97 7.34 -2.30
CA ALA A 35 -8.27 8.59 -2.56
C ALA A 35 -8.09 8.79 -4.08
N VAL A 36 -8.59 9.91 -4.60
CA VAL A 36 -8.30 10.37 -5.97
C VAL A 36 -7.34 11.54 -5.87
N ASN A 37 -6.06 11.29 -6.16
CA ASN A 37 -5.00 12.28 -6.00
C ASN A 37 -4.94 13.21 -7.23
N GLY A 38 -4.86 14.53 -7.00
CA GLY A 38 -4.85 15.53 -8.07
C GLY A 38 -3.54 15.63 -8.85
N VAL A 39 -2.43 15.16 -8.27
CA VAL A 39 -1.12 14.95 -8.91
C VAL A 39 -0.58 13.65 -8.31
N SER A 40 -0.65 12.55 -9.07
CA SER A 40 -0.06 11.26 -8.69
C SER A 40 0.10 10.34 -9.90
N GLU A 41 1.10 9.47 -9.94
CA GLU A 41 2.20 9.35 -8.96
C GLU A 41 3.42 10.19 -9.36
N ILE A 42 4.12 10.73 -8.37
CA ILE A 42 5.40 11.42 -8.55
C ILE A 42 6.49 10.64 -7.79
N GLY A 43 7.75 10.68 -8.21
CA GLY A 43 8.77 10.00 -7.44
C GLY A 43 10.01 9.55 -8.20
N LEU A 44 10.65 8.52 -7.65
CA LEU A 44 11.95 8.01 -8.10
C LEU A 44 11.91 6.49 -8.24
N ASP A 45 12.29 5.98 -9.41
CA ASP A 45 12.27 4.55 -9.72
C ASP A 45 13.60 4.12 -10.37
N LYS A 46 14.41 3.37 -9.59
CA LYS A 46 15.63 2.69 -10.05
C LYS A 46 15.39 1.22 -10.42
N GLY A 47 14.12 0.81 -10.53
CA GLY A 47 13.65 -0.49 -10.98
C GLY A 47 13.77 -0.68 -12.50
N SER A 48 13.25 -1.79 -13.01
CA SER A 48 13.39 -2.17 -14.42
C SER A 48 12.69 -1.21 -15.37
N GLN A 49 11.50 -0.71 -14.99
CA GLN A 49 10.76 0.27 -15.80
C GLN A 49 11.37 1.66 -15.68
N GLY A 50 11.69 2.12 -14.47
CA GLY A 50 12.25 3.45 -14.24
C GLY A 50 13.60 3.68 -14.93
N LYS A 51 14.43 2.64 -15.07
CA LYS A 51 15.71 2.70 -15.80
C LYS A 51 15.60 3.07 -17.29
N LYS A 52 14.39 3.11 -17.86
CA LYS A 52 14.15 3.60 -19.23
C LYS A 52 14.25 5.12 -19.34
N VAL A 53 14.22 5.84 -18.21
CA VAL A 53 14.34 7.29 -18.11
C VAL A 53 15.63 7.62 -17.35
N ASP A 54 16.36 8.65 -17.76
CA ASP A 54 17.56 9.10 -17.04
C ASP A 54 17.18 9.48 -15.60
N PHE A 55 17.98 9.03 -14.64
CA PHE A 55 17.67 9.27 -13.24
C PHE A 55 17.70 10.76 -12.88
N THR A 56 18.54 11.55 -13.57
CA THR A 56 18.59 13.01 -13.41
C THR A 56 17.28 13.66 -13.82
N ASP A 57 16.65 13.18 -14.91
CA ASP A 57 15.35 13.68 -15.36
C ASP A 57 14.26 13.34 -14.35
N GLN A 58 14.27 12.11 -13.79
CA GLN A 58 13.36 11.74 -12.70
C GLN A 58 13.51 12.70 -11.51
N VAL A 59 14.75 12.97 -11.07
CA VAL A 59 15.03 13.90 -9.96
C VAL A 59 14.55 15.31 -10.28
N ASN A 60 14.83 15.84 -11.47
CA ASN A 60 14.46 17.20 -11.85
C ASN A 60 12.94 17.40 -11.85
N VAL A 61 12.19 16.47 -12.45
CA VAL A 61 10.72 16.54 -12.51
C VAL A 61 10.12 16.34 -11.11
N PHE A 62 10.62 15.35 -10.35
CA PHE A 62 10.13 15.08 -9.00
C PHE A 62 10.28 16.29 -8.07
N ARG A 63 11.42 16.98 -8.12
CA ARG A 63 11.65 18.21 -7.32
C ARG A 63 10.63 19.30 -7.66
N GLN A 64 10.35 19.54 -8.94
CA GLN A 64 9.38 20.54 -9.36
C GLN A 64 7.95 20.18 -8.90
N GLN A 65 7.57 18.91 -9.02
CA GLN A 65 6.25 18.43 -8.58
C GLN A 65 6.07 18.54 -7.05
N LEU A 66 7.13 18.29 -6.27
CA LEU A 66 7.10 18.50 -4.82
C LEU A 66 6.95 19.98 -4.44
N GLU A 67 7.61 20.89 -5.15
CA GLU A 67 7.44 22.33 -4.91
C GLU A 67 6.02 22.79 -5.26
N ILE A 68 5.45 22.30 -6.37
CA ILE A 68 4.04 22.56 -6.71
C ILE A 68 3.10 22.06 -5.59
N ALA A 69 3.32 20.86 -5.06
CA ALA A 69 2.51 20.34 -3.96
C ALA A 69 2.57 21.24 -2.71
N LYS A 70 3.76 21.78 -2.39
CA LYS A 70 3.95 22.73 -1.30
C LYS A 70 3.24 24.07 -1.56
N GLU A 71 3.40 24.64 -2.76
CA GLU A 71 2.74 25.89 -3.16
C GLU A 71 1.22 25.77 -3.06
N LEU A 72 0.67 24.64 -3.50
CA LEU A 72 -0.76 24.34 -3.43
C LEU A 72 -1.23 23.93 -2.03
N LYS A 73 -0.31 23.71 -1.08
CA LYS A 73 -0.59 23.22 0.28
C LYS A 73 -1.40 21.91 0.26
N ARG A 74 -1.04 20.99 -0.64
CA ARG A 74 -1.70 19.68 -0.77
C ARG A 74 -0.71 18.53 -0.50
N PRO A 75 -1.19 17.39 0.00
CA PRO A 75 -0.33 16.21 0.12
C PRO A 75 0.10 15.70 -1.25
N ALA A 76 1.30 15.12 -1.31
CA ALA A 76 1.82 14.42 -2.48
C ALA A 76 1.86 12.90 -2.23
N SER A 77 1.42 12.11 -3.21
CA SER A 77 1.65 10.65 -3.22
C SER A 77 2.97 10.35 -3.94
N ILE A 78 3.90 9.71 -3.23
CA ILE A 78 5.27 9.49 -3.66
C ILE A 78 5.53 8.01 -3.90
N HIS A 79 5.87 7.69 -5.15
CA HIS A 79 6.42 6.40 -5.57
C HIS A 79 7.93 6.36 -5.33
N CYS A 80 8.44 5.28 -4.75
CA CYS A 80 9.88 5.13 -4.55
C CYS A 80 10.35 3.68 -4.63
N VAL A 81 11.07 3.36 -5.70
CA VAL A 81 11.64 2.02 -5.92
C VAL A 81 13.15 2.10 -5.92
N ARG A 82 13.77 1.48 -4.90
CA ARG A 82 15.24 1.36 -4.74
C ARG A 82 15.99 2.71 -4.72
N ALA A 83 15.31 3.79 -4.36
CA ALA A 83 15.85 5.16 -4.35
C ALA A 83 15.57 5.92 -3.03
N PHE A 84 15.28 5.21 -1.92
CA PHE A 84 14.89 5.84 -0.65
C PHE A 84 15.94 6.78 -0.06
N GLY A 85 17.23 6.52 -0.30
CA GLY A 85 18.30 7.42 0.13
C GLY A 85 18.27 8.76 -0.63
N ASP A 86 18.13 8.71 -1.96
CA ASP A 86 17.99 9.91 -2.81
C ASP A 86 16.70 10.67 -2.45
N LEU A 87 15.59 9.95 -2.27
CA LEU A 87 14.32 10.50 -1.83
C LEU A 87 14.45 11.27 -0.52
N LEU A 88 15.08 10.66 0.50
CA LEU A 88 15.25 11.30 1.80
C LEU A 88 16.08 12.58 1.70
N GLN A 89 17.15 12.58 0.90
CA GLN A 89 17.97 13.78 0.68
C GLN A 89 17.17 14.90 0.02
N ILE A 90 16.40 14.58 -1.02
CA ILE A 90 15.55 15.56 -1.70
C ILE A 90 14.50 16.11 -0.74
N MET A 91 13.80 15.25 -0.01
CA MET A 91 12.78 15.66 0.95
C MET A 91 13.35 16.52 2.08
N LYS A 92 14.55 16.22 2.59
CA LYS A 92 15.24 17.08 3.56
C LYS A 92 15.58 18.46 3.00
N SER A 93 15.97 18.52 1.72
CA SER A 93 16.32 19.79 1.07
C SER A 93 15.11 20.69 0.79
N LEU A 94 13.95 20.09 0.54
CA LEU A 94 12.73 20.80 0.13
C LEU A 94 11.71 20.96 1.26
N GLY A 95 11.76 20.09 2.27
CA GLY A 95 10.79 20.05 3.36
C GLY A 95 10.93 21.24 4.34
N PRO A 96 10.08 21.28 5.39
CA PRO A 96 9.09 20.26 5.75
C PRO A 96 7.84 20.26 4.85
N PHE A 97 7.05 19.19 4.91
CA PHE A 97 5.79 19.04 4.17
C PHE A 97 4.59 19.01 5.14
N PRO A 98 4.13 20.17 5.63
CA PRO A 98 3.06 20.23 6.65
C PRO A 98 1.70 19.73 6.14
N ALA A 99 1.46 19.79 4.82
CA ALA A 99 0.27 19.21 4.20
C ALA A 99 0.33 17.67 4.10
N GLY A 100 1.48 17.07 4.45
CA GLY A 100 1.74 15.64 4.42
C GLY A 100 2.35 15.16 3.09
N VAL A 101 2.99 13.99 3.14
CA VAL A 101 3.33 13.21 1.96
C VAL A 101 2.99 11.75 2.23
N ILE A 102 2.47 11.05 1.23
CA ILE A 102 2.17 9.62 1.32
C ILE A 102 3.32 8.90 0.64
N LEU A 103 4.06 8.09 1.38
CA LEU A 103 5.00 7.13 0.82
C LEU A 103 4.20 5.88 0.45
N HIS A 104 3.81 5.83 -0.82
CA HIS A 104 3.10 4.70 -1.39
C HIS A 104 3.99 3.43 -1.34
N SER A 105 3.37 2.30 -1.00
CA SER A 105 3.95 0.96 -0.88
C SER A 105 5.34 0.99 -0.25
N TYR A 106 5.44 1.52 0.97
CA TYR A 106 6.73 1.76 1.61
C TYR A 106 7.46 0.45 1.93
N LEU A 107 8.59 0.23 1.26
CA LEU A 107 9.51 -0.90 1.46
C LEU A 107 10.92 -0.45 1.88
N GLY A 108 11.02 0.78 2.40
CA GLY A 108 12.27 1.33 2.93
C GLY A 108 12.71 0.69 4.25
N SER A 109 13.88 1.09 4.75
CA SER A 109 14.39 0.55 6.01
C SER A 109 13.72 1.18 7.23
N ALA A 110 13.78 0.50 8.37
CA ALA A 110 13.21 0.99 9.63
C ALA A 110 13.92 2.27 10.11
N GLU A 111 15.21 2.42 9.82
CA GLU A 111 16.03 3.56 10.21
C GLU A 111 15.60 4.87 9.54
N MET A 112 15.03 4.80 8.34
CA MET A 112 14.59 5.99 7.62
C MET A 112 13.21 6.48 8.06
N VAL A 113 12.43 5.64 8.77
CA VAL A 113 11.06 5.96 9.18
C VAL A 113 10.98 7.22 10.04
N PRO A 114 11.79 7.40 11.11
CA PRO A 114 11.72 8.61 11.93
C PRO A 114 12.03 9.87 11.12
N GLU A 115 13.01 9.79 10.22
CA GLU A 115 13.42 10.91 9.37
C GLU A 115 12.31 11.32 8.41
N PHE A 116 11.65 10.35 7.77
CA PHE A 116 10.49 10.61 6.91
C PHE A 116 9.28 11.13 7.70
N ALA A 117 9.00 10.56 8.88
CA ALA A 117 7.90 11.00 9.74
C ALA A 117 8.07 12.47 10.17
N ASN A 118 9.29 12.86 10.55
CA ASN A 118 9.65 14.25 10.89
C ASN A 118 9.42 15.23 9.72
N LEU A 119 9.53 14.76 8.48
CA LEU A 119 9.28 15.56 7.29
C LEU A 119 7.80 15.62 6.89
N GLY A 120 6.91 14.93 7.59
CA GLY A 120 5.47 14.91 7.31
C GLY A 120 4.97 13.64 6.61
N ALA A 121 5.77 12.56 6.56
CA ALA A 121 5.38 11.35 5.86
C ALA A 121 4.30 10.53 6.59
N TYR A 122 3.40 9.99 5.78
CA TYR A 122 2.53 8.85 6.05
C TYR A 122 3.04 7.66 5.25
N PHE A 123 2.87 6.44 5.77
CA PHE A 123 3.44 5.22 5.20
C PHE A 123 2.31 4.30 4.81
N SER A 124 2.17 4.07 3.50
CA SER A 124 1.18 3.15 2.97
C SER A 124 1.80 1.76 2.78
N PHE A 125 1.02 0.71 3.06
CA PHE A 125 1.45 -0.67 2.90
C PHE A 125 0.49 -1.45 2.00
N SER A 126 1.07 -2.09 0.99
CA SER A 126 0.40 -2.99 0.05
C SER A 126 0.87 -4.44 0.24
N GLY A 127 0.34 -5.37 -0.56
CA GLY A 127 0.78 -6.77 -0.54
C GLY A 127 2.26 -6.97 -0.91
N PHE A 128 2.94 -5.97 -1.47
CA PHE A 128 4.39 -6.04 -1.67
C PHE A 128 5.18 -6.13 -0.36
N LEU A 129 4.61 -5.71 0.76
CA LEU A 129 5.21 -5.89 2.09
C LEU A 129 5.56 -7.37 2.37
N MET A 130 4.76 -8.29 1.84
CA MET A 130 4.96 -9.74 2.00
C MET A 130 6.22 -10.25 1.28
N SER A 131 6.80 -9.46 0.38
CA SER A 131 8.08 -9.78 -0.25
C SER A 131 9.29 -9.45 0.63
N MET A 132 9.10 -8.65 1.69
CA MET A 132 10.17 -8.33 2.63
C MET A 132 10.46 -9.50 3.58
N LYS A 133 11.72 -9.62 4.01
CA LYS A 133 12.08 -10.57 5.08
C LYS A 133 11.30 -10.21 6.35
N VAL A 134 10.63 -11.18 6.95
CA VAL A 134 9.71 -11.01 8.10
C VAL A 134 10.32 -10.16 9.23
N HIS A 135 11.57 -10.42 9.63
CA HIS A 135 12.23 -9.65 10.69
C HIS A 135 12.45 -8.18 10.32
N LYS A 136 12.70 -7.87 9.04
CA LYS A 136 12.84 -6.49 8.55
C LYS A 136 11.49 -5.79 8.51
N ALA A 137 10.45 -6.47 8.00
CA ALA A 137 9.08 -5.94 7.96
C ALA A 137 8.58 -5.60 9.38
N LYS A 138 8.70 -6.55 10.33
CA LYS A 138 8.30 -6.33 11.73
C LYS A 138 9.05 -5.16 12.38
N ARG A 139 10.36 -5.03 12.11
CA ARG A 139 11.14 -3.92 12.66
C ARG A 139 10.77 -2.58 12.04
N MET A 140 10.50 -2.55 10.74
CA MET A 140 10.04 -1.34 10.04
C MET A 140 8.67 -0.89 10.55
N LEU A 141 7.69 -1.79 10.58
CA LEU A 141 6.33 -1.49 11.05
C LEU A 141 6.30 -0.95 12.48
N LYS A 142 7.10 -1.52 13.39
CA LYS A 142 7.20 -1.02 14.78
C LYS A 142 7.70 0.41 14.89
N MET A 143 8.41 0.90 13.87
CA MET A 143 9.04 2.22 13.88
C MET A 143 8.11 3.30 13.32
N VAL A 144 7.03 2.88 12.64
CA VAL A 144 6.04 3.78 12.06
C VAL A 144 5.07 4.22 13.16
N PRO A 145 4.89 5.53 13.40
CA PRO A 145 3.86 6.00 14.30
C PRO A 145 2.48 5.51 13.85
N SER A 146 1.67 4.99 14.77
CA SER A 146 0.41 4.30 14.43
C SER A 146 -0.58 5.22 13.72
N GLU A 147 -0.57 6.52 14.02
CA GLU A 147 -1.41 7.53 13.37
C GLU A 147 -0.96 7.90 11.95
N ARG A 148 0.17 7.35 11.48
CA ARG A 148 0.75 7.59 10.15
C ARG A 148 0.77 6.36 9.26
N ILE A 149 0.18 5.26 9.72
CA ILE A 149 0.02 4.04 8.94
C ILE A 149 -1.20 4.20 8.02
N LEU A 150 -0.99 3.93 6.75
CA LEU A 150 -2.02 3.81 5.72
C LEU A 150 -1.96 2.41 5.13
N LEU A 151 -3.08 1.98 4.53
CA LEU A 151 -3.19 0.71 3.85
C LEU A 151 -3.71 0.96 2.43
N GLU A 152 -3.24 0.14 1.49
CA GLU A 152 -3.64 0.25 0.10
C GLU A 152 -3.63 -1.11 -0.59
N THR A 153 -4.34 -1.20 -1.70
CA THR A 153 -4.33 -2.42 -2.52
C THR A 153 -3.13 -2.46 -3.45
N ASP A 154 -2.77 -1.31 -4.03
CA ASP A 154 -1.84 -1.21 -5.17
C ASP A 154 -2.18 -2.22 -6.29
N ALA A 155 -3.49 -2.43 -6.47
CA ALA A 155 -3.99 -3.29 -7.52
C ALA A 155 -3.70 -2.66 -8.90
N PRO A 156 -3.30 -3.47 -9.90
CA PRO A 156 -3.34 -4.93 -9.90
C PRO A 156 -2.03 -5.64 -9.52
N ASP A 157 -1.00 -4.90 -9.08
CA ASP A 157 0.38 -5.39 -9.06
C ASP A 157 0.81 -5.97 -7.69
N ALA A 158 0.29 -5.46 -6.57
CA ALA A 158 0.71 -5.88 -5.22
C ALA A 158 -0.14 -7.01 -4.62
N LEU A 159 -0.39 -8.05 -5.40
CA LEU A 159 -1.14 -9.23 -4.93
C LEU A 159 -0.49 -9.86 -3.68
N PRO A 160 -1.24 -10.10 -2.59
CA PRO A 160 -0.74 -10.81 -1.41
C PRO A 160 -0.28 -12.22 -1.78
N LYS A 161 0.83 -12.65 -1.20
CA LYS A 161 1.48 -13.94 -1.50
C LYS A 161 1.06 -15.09 -0.57
N SER A 162 0.17 -14.86 0.39
CA SER A 162 -0.28 -15.90 1.32
C SER A 162 -1.59 -16.53 0.88
N GLU A 163 -1.72 -17.83 1.16
CA GLU A 163 -3.02 -18.49 1.21
C GLU A 163 -3.84 -17.88 2.35
N LEU A 164 -5.13 -17.58 2.11
CA LEU A 164 -6.06 -17.02 3.11
C LEU A 164 -6.06 -17.82 4.42
N ASP A 165 -5.86 -19.13 4.32
CA ASP A 165 -5.89 -20.08 5.43
C ASP A 165 -4.72 -19.90 6.41
N SER A 166 -3.71 -19.10 6.04
CA SER A 166 -2.56 -18.77 6.89
C SER A 166 -2.74 -17.46 7.67
N ALA A 167 -3.86 -16.76 7.48
CA ALA A 167 -4.11 -15.46 8.12
C ALA A 167 -4.51 -15.65 9.59
N HIS A 168 -3.78 -15.00 10.50
CA HIS A 168 -4.12 -14.95 11.92
C HIS A 168 -4.57 -13.53 12.27
N LEU A 169 -5.75 -13.41 12.88
CA LEU A 169 -6.20 -12.14 13.43
C LEU A 169 -5.27 -11.71 14.58
N VAL A 170 -4.84 -10.46 14.57
CA VAL A 170 -4.19 -9.86 15.74
C VAL A 170 -5.24 -9.79 16.85
N GLU A 171 -4.96 -10.42 18.00
CA GLU A 171 -5.84 -10.39 19.17
C GLU A 171 -6.20 -8.95 19.54
N GLY A 172 -7.51 -8.64 19.60
CA GLY A 172 -8.04 -7.33 19.99
C GLY A 172 -8.98 -6.66 18.97
N ALA A 173 -9.13 -7.21 17.76
CA ALA A 173 -10.18 -6.81 16.83
C ALA A 173 -11.42 -7.70 17.05
N SER A 174 -12.49 -7.16 17.63
CA SER A 174 -13.77 -7.86 17.70
C SER A 174 -14.31 -8.07 16.28
N LEU A 175 -14.45 -9.34 15.88
CA LEU A 175 -15.16 -9.74 14.67
C LEU A 175 -16.65 -9.37 14.80
N PRO A 176 -17.31 -8.92 13.72
CA PRO A 176 -18.77 -8.80 13.68
C PRO A 176 -19.44 -10.14 14.00
N GLU A 177 -20.53 -10.10 14.77
CA GLU A 177 -21.26 -11.29 15.28
C GLU A 177 -21.72 -12.25 14.17
N GLU A 178 -21.83 -11.78 12.93
CA GLU A 178 -22.26 -12.56 11.76
C GLU A 178 -21.29 -13.71 11.41
N LEU A 179 -20.01 -13.62 11.79
CA LEU A 179 -19.00 -14.68 11.57
C LEU A 179 -18.92 -15.72 12.70
N GLN A 180 -19.71 -15.58 13.78
CA GLN A 180 -19.71 -16.53 14.90
C GLN A 180 -20.60 -17.76 14.67
N SER A 181 -21.41 -17.79 13.60
CA SER A 181 -22.49 -18.77 13.42
C SER A 181 -22.18 -19.94 12.47
N ILE A 182 -20.94 -20.10 12.00
CA ILE A 182 -20.58 -21.28 11.21
C ILE A 182 -20.10 -22.39 12.14
N GLU A 183 -21.01 -23.32 12.46
CA GLU A 183 -20.73 -24.52 13.26
C GLU A 183 -19.62 -25.38 12.63
N ILE A 184 -18.56 -25.59 13.41
CA ILE A 184 -17.42 -26.46 13.10
C ILE A 184 -17.83 -27.90 13.43
N SER A 185 -18.08 -28.72 12.41
CA SER A 185 -18.03 -30.17 12.54
C SER A 185 -16.59 -30.63 12.49
N SER A 186 -16.14 -31.24 13.58
CA SER A 186 -14.79 -31.74 13.79
C SER A 186 -14.49 -33.02 12.98
N ALA A 187 -13.57 -32.94 12.01
CA ALA A 187 -12.72 -34.08 11.62
C ALA A 187 -11.47 -33.59 10.83
N PRO A 188 -10.31 -34.29 10.92
CA PRO A 188 -9.04 -33.79 10.43
C PRO A 188 -8.76 -34.13 8.96
N PHE A 189 -8.14 -33.16 8.26
CA PHE A 189 -7.24 -33.28 7.09
C PHE A 189 -7.58 -34.32 6.00
N ALA A 190 -8.03 -33.84 4.84
CA ALA A 190 -7.57 -34.31 3.51
C ALA A 190 -8.22 -33.49 2.38
N GLY A 191 -7.41 -32.91 1.50
CA GLY A 191 -7.85 -32.49 0.16
C GLY A 191 -7.68 -31.00 -0.15
N ALA A 192 -6.45 -30.59 -0.45
CA ALA A 192 -6.21 -29.36 -1.20
C ALA A 192 -6.94 -29.45 -2.55
N ARG A 193 -7.76 -28.45 -2.88
CA ARG A 193 -8.29 -28.26 -4.23
C ARG A 193 -7.38 -27.30 -4.99
N ASP A 194 -7.11 -27.64 -6.23
CA ASP A 194 -6.19 -26.96 -7.13
C ASP A 194 -6.71 -25.56 -7.52
N VAL A 195 -5.96 -24.53 -7.09
CA VAL A 195 -6.27 -23.09 -7.24
C VAL A 195 -5.86 -22.56 -8.63
N SER A 196 -5.39 -23.42 -9.53
CA SER A 196 -5.23 -23.09 -10.95
C SER A 196 -6.53 -22.62 -11.65
N THR A 197 -7.65 -22.64 -10.93
CA THR A 197 -9.00 -22.30 -11.38
C THR A 197 -9.50 -20.91 -11.00
N PHE A 198 -8.80 -20.14 -10.14
CA PHE A 198 -9.30 -18.83 -9.69
C PHE A 198 -8.85 -17.66 -10.59
N PRO A 199 -9.76 -16.75 -10.98
CA PRO A 199 -9.41 -15.57 -11.76
C PRO A 199 -8.51 -14.62 -10.97
N LYS A 200 -7.47 -14.07 -11.62
CA LYS A 200 -6.47 -13.15 -11.04
C LYS A 200 -7.08 -11.92 -10.37
N GLU A 201 -8.34 -11.62 -10.67
CA GLU A 201 -9.04 -10.44 -10.22
C GLU A 201 -9.68 -10.61 -8.84
N ALA A 202 -9.88 -11.85 -8.39
CA ALA A 202 -10.32 -12.15 -7.02
C ALA A 202 -9.22 -11.87 -5.98
N LEU A 203 -7.94 -11.82 -6.39
CA LEU A 203 -6.80 -11.63 -5.49
C LEU A 203 -6.46 -10.14 -5.25
N ASN A 204 -7.06 -9.21 -6.00
CA ASN A 204 -6.93 -7.75 -5.80
C ASN A 204 -8.06 -7.19 -4.90
N HIS A 205 -8.77 -8.05 -4.18
CA HIS A 205 -9.91 -7.70 -3.34
C HIS A 205 -9.46 -6.94 -2.08
N PRO A 206 -10.11 -5.83 -1.68
CA PRO A 206 -9.68 -5.04 -0.52
C PRO A 206 -9.79 -5.74 0.83
N GLU A 207 -10.56 -6.82 0.95
CA GLU A 207 -10.43 -7.79 2.06
C GLU A 207 -8.99 -8.26 2.31
N ASN A 208 -8.13 -8.23 1.29
CA ASN A 208 -6.73 -8.61 1.43
C ASN A 208 -5.90 -7.59 2.21
N ILE A 209 -6.37 -6.35 2.37
CA ILE A 209 -5.75 -5.35 3.26
C ILE A 209 -5.73 -5.85 4.71
N HIS A 210 -6.77 -6.59 5.14
CA HIS A 210 -6.81 -7.25 6.45
C HIS A 210 -5.86 -8.45 6.56
N LYS A 211 -5.31 -8.94 5.44
CA LYS A 211 -4.47 -10.15 5.35
C LYS A 211 -2.97 -9.84 5.25
N VAL A 212 -2.61 -8.56 5.08
CA VAL A 212 -1.21 -8.08 4.97
C VAL A 212 -0.59 -7.77 6.35
N LEU A 213 -1.40 -7.64 7.40
CA LEU A 213 -0.96 -7.41 8.78
C LEU A 213 -1.18 -8.64 9.67
#